data_AF-A0A832Z9E7-F1
#
_entry.id   AF-A0A832Z9E7-F1
#
_cell.length_a   1.000
_cell.length_b   1.000
_cell.length_c   1.000
_cell.angle_alpha   90.00
_cell.angle_beta   90.00
_cell.angle_gamma   90.00
#
_symmetry.space_group_name_H-M   'P 1'
#
loop_
_entity.id
_entity.type
_entity.pdbx_description
1 polymer ?
#
loop_
_entity_poly.entity_id
_entity_poly.type
_entity_poly.pdbx_seq_one_letter_code
_entity_poly.pdbx_strand_id
1 'polypeptide(L)'
;MIIFTKHCKERIKKRLLKKKSVDPCIIWSSAINFIKSSKRIESKKFIYYTDGRNTLVVTKNKIKGISREESKRFIQDLEIDTFCVFFNNSVVKMSKKNLLKMIDLNDGNFIVSKHGDIFFGKAHVAITFRPSKRKERGWNINCLDY
;
A
#
# COMPACT_ATOMS: atom_id res chain seq x y z
N MET A 1 7.74 3.94 1.02
CA MET A 1 6.75 2.96 0.53
C MET A 1 5.48 3.04 1.37
N ILE A 2 4.32 2.68 0.80
CA ILE A 2 3.01 2.74 1.46
C ILE A 2 2.35 1.35 1.35
N ILE A 3 1.85 0.81 2.46
CA ILE A 3 1.03 -0.40 2.49
C ILE A 3 -0.45 -0.09 2.62
N PHE A 4 -1.31 -0.78 1.88
CA PHE A 4 -2.76 -0.56 1.94
C PHE A 4 -3.43 -1.57 2.87
N THR A 5 -4.17 -1.09 3.87
CA THR A 5 -5.06 -1.94 4.66
C THR A 5 -6.15 -2.55 3.78
N LYS A 6 -6.77 -3.64 4.24
CA LYS A 6 -7.94 -4.25 3.58
C LYS A 6 -9.01 -3.21 3.27
N HIS A 7 -9.35 -2.39 4.28
CA HIS A 7 -10.31 -1.30 4.12
C HIS A 7 -9.91 -0.32 3.01
N CYS A 8 -8.65 0.12 2.99
CA CYS A 8 -8.16 1.02 1.97
C CYS A 8 -8.28 0.44 0.56
N LYS A 9 -7.92 -0.84 0.38
CA LYS A 9 -8.04 -1.51 -0.93
C LYS A 9 -9.48 -1.62 -1.41
N GLU A 10 -10.42 -1.97 -0.53
CA GLU A 10 -11.85 -2.00 -0.84
C GLU A 10 -12.35 -0.62 -1.29
N ARG A 11 -11.87 0.44 -0.63
CA ARG A 11 -12.23 1.81 -1.02
C ARG A 11 -11.61 2.23 -2.35
N ILE A 12 -10.36 1.87 -2.63
CA ILE A 12 -9.71 2.09 -3.94
C ILE A 12 -10.51 1.38 -5.03
N LYS A 13 -10.83 0.11 -4.81
CA LYS A 13 -11.67 -0.70 -5.71
C LYS A 13 -13.02 -0.05 -6.00
N LYS A 14 -13.71 0.45 -4.97
CA LYS A 14 -15.03 1.10 -5.10
C LYS A 14 -14.97 2.47 -5.77
N ARG A 15 -13.96 3.30 -5.45
CA ARG A 15 -13.97 4.73 -5.78
C ARG A 15 -13.04 5.11 -6.93
N LEU A 16 -11.82 4.56 -6.93
CA LEU A 16 -10.84 4.84 -7.97
C LEU A 16 -11.13 3.98 -9.21
N LEU A 17 -11.34 2.68 -8.99
CA LEU A 17 -11.52 1.71 -10.08
C LEU A 17 -12.98 1.51 -10.48
N LYS A 18 -13.94 1.82 -9.60
CA LYS A 18 -15.39 1.64 -9.80
C LYS A 18 -15.76 0.21 -10.25
N LYS A 19 -15.09 -0.81 -9.71
CA LYS A 19 -15.28 -2.23 -10.09
C LYS A 19 -15.63 -3.11 -8.89
N LYS A 20 -16.50 -4.12 -9.10
CA LYS A 20 -16.94 -5.08 -8.06
C LYS A 20 -15.95 -6.23 -7.82
N SER A 21 -15.12 -6.59 -8.78
CA SER A 21 -14.01 -7.55 -8.64
C SER A 21 -12.83 -7.07 -9.47
N VAL A 22 -11.63 -7.07 -8.89
CA VAL A 22 -10.40 -6.61 -9.54
C VAL A 22 -9.22 -7.39 -8.99
N ASP A 23 -8.30 -7.78 -9.87
CA ASP A 23 -7.02 -8.36 -9.48
C ASP A 23 -6.26 -7.42 -8.50
N PRO A 24 -5.70 -7.94 -7.40
CA PRO A 24 -4.97 -7.13 -6.42
C PRO A 24 -3.84 -6.27 -7.01
N CYS A 25 -3.12 -6.75 -8.04
CA CYS A 25 -2.03 -6.01 -8.67
C CYS A 25 -2.53 -4.75 -9.39
N ILE A 26 -3.74 -4.79 -9.95
CA ILE A 26 -4.38 -3.61 -10.57
C ILE A 26 -4.74 -2.58 -9.50
N ILE A 27 -5.23 -3.03 -8.33
CA ILE A 27 -5.52 -2.14 -7.19
C ILE A 27 -4.23 -1.41 -6.79
N TRP A 28 -3.14 -2.16 -6.64
CA TRP A 28 -1.82 -1.62 -6.31
C TRP A 28 -1.30 -0.63 -7.34
N SER A 29 -1.27 -1.03 -8.61
CA SER A 29 -0.79 -0.19 -9.72
C SER A 29 -1.56 1.12 -9.80
N SER A 30 -2.89 1.05 -9.67
CA SER A 30 -3.74 2.24 -9.68
C SER A 30 -3.49 3.15 -8.48
N ALA A 31 -3.27 2.57 -7.29
CA ALA A 31 -2.98 3.34 -6.09
C ALA A 31 -1.61 4.03 -6.16
N ILE A 32 -0.60 3.38 -6.72
CA ILE A 32 0.72 3.98 -6.95
C ILE A 32 0.62 5.14 -7.94
N ASN A 33 -0.12 4.96 -9.04
CA ASN A 33 -0.34 6.03 -10.01
C ASN A 33 -1.08 7.21 -9.38
N PHE A 34 -2.11 6.94 -8.57
CA PHE A 34 -2.81 7.96 -7.79
C PHE A 34 -1.84 8.73 -6.89
N ILE A 35 -0.96 8.04 -6.15
CA ILE A 35 0.04 8.69 -5.29
C ILE A 35 0.98 9.58 -6.11
N LYS A 36 1.46 9.10 -7.26
CA LYS A 36 2.37 9.85 -8.15
C LYS A 36 1.74 11.12 -8.73
N SER A 37 0.45 11.07 -9.05
CA SER A 37 -0.28 12.22 -9.62
C SER A 37 -0.95 13.12 -8.58
N SER A 38 -0.89 12.75 -7.30
CA SER A 38 -1.57 13.47 -6.21
C SER A 38 -0.68 14.52 -5.56
N LYS A 39 -1.29 15.58 -5.06
CA LYS A 39 -0.62 16.49 -4.13
C LYS A 39 -0.44 15.82 -2.78
N ARG A 40 0.77 15.94 -2.23
CA ARG A 40 1.13 15.46 -0.89
C ARG A 40 0.95 16.58 0.13
N ILE A 41 0.19 16.33 1.18
CA ILE A 41 -0.03 17.24 2.30
C ILE A 41 0.29 16.49 3.60
N GLU A 42 1.06 17.11 4.49
CA GLU A 42 1.41 16.50 5.77
C GLU A 42 0.69 17.16 6.93
N SER A 43 0.32 16.37 7.93
CA SER A 43 0.00 16.84 9.28
C SER A 43 0.95 16.21 10.30
N LYS A 44 0.70 16.48 11.59
CA LYS A 44 1.48 15.89 12.68
C LYS A 44 1.45 14.35 12.67
N LYS A 45 0.29 13.75 12.38
CA LYS A 45 0.09 12.29 12.47
C LYS A 45 -0.04 11.59 11.11
N PHE A 46 -0.43 12.32 10.07
CA PHE A 46 -0.81 11.73 8.78
C PHE A 46 -0.15 12.41 7.59
N ILE A 47 -0.08 11.65 6.49
CA ILE A 47 0.26 12.12 5.16
C ILE A 47 -0.99 11.90 4.30
N TYR A 48 -1.42 12.93 3.60
CA TYR A 48 -2.56 12.91 2.70
C TYR A 48 -2.06 13.03 1.26
N TYR A 49 -2.52 12.13 0.39
CA TYR A 49 -2.34 12.26 -1.05
C TYR A 49 -3.71 12.55 -1.66
N THR A 50 -3.87 13.69 -2.33
CA THR A 50 -5.16 14.07 -2.92
C THR A 50 -5.03 14.63 -4.34
N ASP A 51 -5.99 14.29 -5.19
CA ASP A 51 -6.22 14.87 -6.53
C ASP A 51 -7.34 15.93 -6.50
N GLY A 52 -7.79 16.33 -5.30
CA GLY A 52 -8.93 17.22 -5.09
C GLY A 52 -10.31 16.56 -5.19
N ARG A 53 -10.40 15.31 -5.68
CA ARG A 53 -11.64 14.52 -5.69
C ARG A 53 -11.63 13.44 -4.62
N ASN A 54 -10.53 12.71 -4.52
CA ASN A 54 -10.27 11.69 -3.53
C ASN A 54 -9.00 12.01 -2.73
N THR A 55 -8.92 11.41 -1.56
CA THR A 55 -7.79 11.51 -0.64
C THR A 55 -7.46 10.13 -0.11
N LEU A 56 -6.19 9.75 -0.27
CA LEU A 56 -5.56 8.64 0.42
C LEU A 56 -4.99 9.14 1.75
N VAL A 57 -5.37 8.51 2.86
CA VAL A 57 -4.90 8.87 4.20
C VAL A 57 -3.87 7.84 4.65
N VAL A 58 -2.68 8.31 4.98
CA VAL A 58 -1.51 7.49 5.27
C VAL A 58 -0.90 7.87 6.62
N THR A 59 -0.45 6.90 7.42
CA THR A 59 0.24 7.18 8.69
C THR A 59 1.60 7.81 8.45
N LYS A 60 2.00 8.76 9.30
CA LYS A 60 3.38 9.28 9.27
C LYS A 60 4.39 8.27 9.81
N ASN A 61 3.99 7.45 10.79
CA ASN A 61 4.84 6.38 11.31
C ASN A 61 5.00 5.25 10.29
N LYS A 62 6.23 4.72 10.20
CA LYS A 62 6.58 3.57 9.38
C LYS A 62 6.57 2.31 10.23
N ILE A 63 6.00 1.24 9.68
CA ILE A 63 6.11 -0.11 10.23
C ILE A 63 7.44 -0.70 9.78
N LYS A 64 8.11 -1.43 10.69
CA LYS A 64 9.28 -2.25 10.37
C LYS A 64 8.82 -3.61 9.88
N GLY A 65 9.45 -4.12 8.83
CA GLY A 65 9.27 -5.51 8.41
C GLY A 65 9.86 -6.50 9.42
N ILE A 66 9.59 -7.77 9.17
CA ILE A 66 10.13 -8.94 9.85
C ILE A 66 11.37 -9.46 9.10
N SER A 67 12.18 -10.26 9.79
CA SER A 67 13.40 -10.85 9.22
C SER A 67 13.11 -11.79 8.05
N ARG A 68 14.15 -12.13 7.29
CA ARG A 68 14.08 -13.07 6.17
C ARG A 68 13.54 -14.43 6.62
N GLU A 69 14.03 -14.95 7.74
CA GLU A 69 13.66 -16.26 8.28
C GLU A 69 12.20 -16.28 8.74
N GLU A 70 11.74 -15.23 9.44
CA GLU A 70 10.34 -15.08 9.84
C GLU A 70 9.42 -14.97 8.61
N SER A 71 9.86 -14.22 7.58
CA SER A 71 9.09 -14.03 6.35
C SER A 71 8.87 -15.33 5.61
N LYS A 72 9.91 -16.17 5.51
CA LYS A 72 9.83 -17.48 4.86
C LYS A 72 8.84 -18.40 5.57
N ARG A 73 8.94 -18.50 6.91
CA ARG A 73 8.01 -19.31 7.72
C ARG A 73 6.58 -18.85 7.48
N PHE A 74 6.33 -17.55 7.60
CA PHE A 74 5.00 -16.98 7.38
C PHE A 74 4.46 -17.27 5.96
N ILE A 75 5.29 -17.18 4.92
CA ILE A 75 4.86 -17.43 3.53
C ILE A 75 4.58 -18.91 3.27
N GLN A 76 5.36 -19.80 3.89
CA GLN A 76 5.15 -21.25 3.80
C GLN A 76 3.80 -21.64 4.40
N ASP A 77 3.44 -21.04 5.53
CA ASP A 77 2.19 -21.31 6.26
C ASP A 77 0.92 -20.77 5.57
N LEU A 78 1.06 -19.85 4.59
CA LEU A 78 -0.10 -19.31 3.87
C LEU A 78 -0.61 -20.30 2.82
N GLU A 79 -1.91 -20.57 2.80
CA GLU A 79 -2.60 -21.29 1.72
C GLU A 79 -2.81 -20.43 0.46
N ILE A 80 -1.80 -19.65 0.09
CA ILE A 80 -1.83 -18.72 -1.06
C ILE A 80 -0.71 -19.10 -2.01
N ASP A 81 -1.05 -19.36 -3.28
CA ASP A 81 -0.05 -19.74 -4.29
C ASP A 81 0.51 -18.57 -5.08
N THR A 82 -0.20 -17.43 -5.09
CA THR A 82 0.23 -16.22 -5.82
C THR A 82 0.18 -14.98 -4.95
N PHE A 83 1.22 -14.17 -5.06
CA PHE A 83 1.46 -13.00 -4.24
C PHE A 83 1.59 -11.76 -5.12
N CYS A 84 1.12 -10.63 -4.59
CA CYS A 84 1.35 -9.31 -5.15
C CYS A 84 2.59 -8.72 -4.47
N VAL A 85 3.70 -8.68 -5.20
CA VAL A 85 4.99 -8.21 -4.71
C VAL A 85 5.22 -6.78 -5.17
N PHE A 86 5.46 -5.87 -4.24
CA PHE A 86 5.94 -4.54 -4.57
C PHE A 86 7.45 -4.48 -4.46
N PHE A 87 8.13 -4.33 -5.60
CA PHE A 87 9.58 -4.34 -5.73
C PHE A 87 10.03 -3.33 -6.79
N ASN A 88 11.10 -2.58 -6.54
CA ASN A 88 11.66 -1.59 -7.48
C ASN A 88 10.61 -0.65 -8.11
N ASN A 89 9.73 -0.06 -7.29
CA ASN A 89 8.65 0.84 -7.74
C ASN A 89 7.64 0.22 -8.72
N SER A 90 7.61 -1.10 -8.80
CA SER A 90 6.71 -1.88 -9.65
C SER A 90 5.93 -2.89 -8.83
N VAL A 91 4.82 -3.36 -9.40
CA VAL A 91 3.96 -4.39 -8.82
C VAL A 91 4.06 -5.62 -9.69
N VAL A 92 4.49 -6.74 -9.12
CA VAL A 92 4.68 -7.99 -9.83
C VAL A 92 3.87 -9.08 -9.16
N LYS A 93 3.13 -9.86 -9.94
CA LYS A 93 2.49 -11.08 -9.46
C LYS A 93 3.53 -12.20 -9.47
N MET A 94 3.78 -12.82 -8.32
CA MET A 94 4.76 -13.91 -8.19
C MET A 94 4.12 -15.15 -7.60
N SER A 95 4.54 -16.32 -8.07
CA SER A 95 4.21 -17.59 -7.41
C SER A 95 4.93 -17.71 -6.07
N LYS A 96 4.38 -18.48 -5.12
CA LYS A 96 5.02 -18.77 -3.83
C LYS A 96 6.48 -19.22 -4.00
N LYS A 97 6.73 -20.13 -4.94
CA LYS A 97 8.08 -20.65 -5.25
C LYS A 97 9.04 -19.54 -5.68
N ASN A 98 8.62 -18.65 -6.59
CA ASN A 98 9.46 -17.56 -7.07
C ASN A 98 9.66 -16.48 -5.99
N LEU A 99 8.64 -16.23 -5.18
CA LEU A 99 8.72 -15.32 -4.05
C LEU A 99 9.74 -15.81 -3.01
N LEU A 100 9.71 -17.08 -2.62
CA LEU A 100 10.68 -17.63 -1.67
C LEU A 100 12.12 -17.52 -2.18
N LYS A 101 12.35 -17.84 -3.46
CA LYS A 101 13.66 -17.63 -4.10
C LYS A 101 14.10 -16.16 -4.10
N MET A 102 13.18 -15.24 -4.38
CA MET A 102 13.49 -13.80 -4.33
C MET A 102 13.86 -13.37 -2.91
N ILE A 103 13.19 -13.90 -1.89
CA ILE A 103 13.51 -13.64 -0.48
C ILE A 103 14.88 -14.22 -0.10
N ASP A 104 15.28 -15.37 -0.64
CA ASP A 104 16.63 -15.93 -0.44
C ASP A 104 17.72 -15.00 -0.97
N LEU A 105 17.47 -14.36 -2.12
CA LEU A 105 18.44 -13.52 -2.82
C LEU A 105 18.50 -12.07 -2.31
N ASN A 106 17.59 -11.66 -1.43
CA ASN A 106 17.53 -10.30 -0.92
C ASN A 106 17.71 -10.30 0.59
N ASP A 107 18.74 -9.59 1.06
CA ASP A 107 18.86 -9.27 2.47
C ASP A 107 17.95 -8.10 2.81
N GLY A 108 17.21 -8.21 3.91
CA GLY A 108 16.37 -7.13 4.38
C GLY A 108 15.21 -7.58 5.26
N ASN A 109 14.41 -6.58 5.64
CA ASN A 109 13.16 -6.80 6.35
C ASN A 109 12.00 -6.82 5.35
N PHE A 110 11.05 -7.72 5.53
CA PHE A 110 9.89 -7.86 4.66
C PHE A 110 8.62 -7.55 5.44
N ILE A 111 7.64 -6.94 4.78
CA ILE A 111 6.28 -6.87 5.33
C ILE A 111 5.43 -7.82 4.51
N VAL A 112 4.89 -8.82 5.18
CA VAL A 112 4.04 -9.85 4.58
C VAL A 112 2.62 -9.69 5.10
N SER A 113 1.66 -9.58 4.18
CA SER A 113 0.24 -9.53 4.53
C SER A 113 -0.37 -10.95 4.50
N LYS A 114 -1.36 -11.19 5.36
CA LYS A 114 -2.19 -12.41 5.32
C LYS A 114 -2.97 -12.60 4.02
N HIS A 115 -2.99 -11.58 3.16
CA HIS A 115 -3.73 -11.58 1.89
C HIS A 115 -2.80 -11.67 0.68
N GLY A 116 -1.54 -12.06 0.89
CA GLY A 116 -0.59 -12.32 -0.18
C GLY A 116 0.10 -11.07 -0.74
N ASP A 117 0.17 -9.97 0.01
CA ASP A 117 0.98 -8.82 -0.40
C ASP A 117 2.37 -8.86 0.25
N ILE A 118 3.39 -8.51 -0.52
CA ILE A 118 4.79 -8.50 -0.08
C ILE A 118 5.42 -7.14 -0.35
N PHE A 119 6.20 -6.68 0.62
CA PHE A 119 6.90 -5.40 0.62
C PHE A 119 8.30 -5.53 1.20
N PHE A 120 9.23 -4.74 0.69
CA PHE A 120 10.61 -4.68 1.16
C PHE A 120 10.90 -3.42 1.98
N GLY A 121 11.47 -3.59 3.17
CA GLY A 121 11.96 -2.53 4.03
C GLY A 121 10.91 -1.96 4.99
N LYS A 122 10.83 -0.62 5.05
CA LYS A 122 9.93 0.13 5.95
C LYS A 122 8.83 0.81 5.16
N ALA A 123 7.59 0.74 5.66
CA ALA A 123 6.45 1.31 4.95
C ALA A 123 5.52 2.11 5.86
N HIS A 124 4.95 3.18 5.32
CA HIS A 124 3.80 3.86 5.91
C HIS A 124 2.52 3.06 5.66
N VAL A 125 1.47 3.24 6.46
CA VAL A 125 0.21 2.53 6.29
C VAL A 125 -0.87 3.46 5.76
N ALA A 126 -1.40 3.16 4.59
CA ALA A 126 -2.63 3.76 4.08
C ALA A 126 -3.84 3.13 4.77
N ILE A 127 -4.51 3.94 5.59
CA ILE A 127 -5.65 3.52 6.42
C ILE A 127 -6.93 3.49 5.59
N THR A 128 -7.15 4.51 4.76
CA THR A 128 -8.37 4.65 3.97
C THR A 128 -8.17 5.48 2.70
N PHE A 129 -9.08 5.29 1.76
CA PHE A 129 -9.23 6.09 0.54
C PHE A 129 -10.66 6.62 0.50
N ARG A 130 -10.85 7.94 0.44
CA ARG A 130 -12.18 8.57 0.58
C ARG A 130 -12.31 9.81 -0.31
N PRO A 131 -13.52 10.35 -0.50
CA PRO A 131 -13.66 11.67 -1.10
C PRO A 131 -12.89 12.73 -0.31
N SER A 132 -12.37 13.72 -1.03
CA SER A 132 -11.61 14.82 -0.44
C SER A 132 -12.51 15.71 0.41
N LYS A 133 -12.06 16.05 1.61
CA LYS A 133 -12.72 17.05 2.47
C LYS A 133 -12.61 18.43 1.84
N ARG A 134 -13.49 19.37 2.21
CA ARG A 134 -13.50 20.75 1.67
C ARG A 134 -12.11 21.41 1.69
N LYS A 135 -11.40 21.27 2.82
CA LYS A 135 -10.02 21.78 3.01
C LYS A 135 -8.99 21.13 2.07
N GLU A 136 -9.19 19.86 1.69
CA GLU A 136 -8.33 19.12 0.76
C GLU A 136 -8.62 19.47 -0.71
N ARG A 137 -9.87 19.86 -1.02
CA ARG A 137 -10.30 20.26 -2.38
C ARG A 137 -9.78 21.63 -2.79
N GLY A 138 -9.68 22.55 -1.83
CA GLY A 138 -9.35 23.97 -2.03
C GLY A 138 -7.91 24.36 -1.73
N TRP A 139 -7.02 23.39 -1.52
CA TRP A 139 -5.57 23.61 -1.45
C TRP A 139 -5.07 24.49 -0.29
N ASN A 140 -5.85 24.69 0.78
CA ASN A 140 -5.41 25.47 1.94
C ASN A 140 -4.62 24.60 2.93
N ILE A 141 -3.29 24.70 2.84
CA ILE A 141 -2.30 23.99 3.65
C ILE A 141 -2.38 24.40 5.15
N ASN A 142 -2.87 25.61 5.44
CA ASN A 142 -2.88 26.19 6.79
C ASN A 142 -4.04 25.71 7.70
N CYS A 143 -4.72 24.62 7.37
CA CYS A 143 -5.96 24.23 8.07
C CYS A 143 -6.02 22.75 8.49
N LEU A 144 -4.89 22.04 8.46
CA LEU A 144 -4.80 20.61 8.73
C LEU A 144 -4.11 20.28 10.07
N ASP A 145 -4.43 21.05 11.10
CA ASP A 145 -4.27 20.61 12.48
C ASP A 145 -5.58 19.92 12.90
N TYR A 146 -5.57 18.59 12.81
CA TYR A 146 -6.57 17.69 13.41
C TYR A 146 -5.90 16.89 14.52
#